data_AF-A0A2C9JSH4-F1
#
_entry.id   AF-A0A2C9JSH4-F1
#
_cell.length_a   1.000
_cell.length_b   1.000
_cell.length_c   1.000
_cell.angle_alpha   90.00
_cell.angle_beta   90.00
_cell.angle_gamma   90.00
#
_symmetry.space_group_name_H-M   'P 1'
#
loop_
_entity.id
_entity.type
_entity.pdbx_description
1 polymer ?
#
loop_
_entity_poly.entity_id
_entity_poly.type
_entity_poly.pdbx_seq_one_letter_code
_entity_poly.pdbx_strand_id
1 'polypeptide(L)'
;MVKTNRIRCLKLGLIWVCLLLAIYVYDLHFAEEVKQMSVLNVGALNELRQTKTHNFRMNDDVTLSAAAPPEDIHDVKLYDDALEISKDGQQNSKVYFSDFKNMSQKNVSNVSGINMSTRTSFVHADNKTTPSVSLKPTAHENQMIIKTAPPTYRISGREHWTINELGRYNVSLFSPPPGETPKRRFPKAIIIGAGKCGTRALLEFLQMHPYVVAANSEVHFFDQDEHFQKGFTYYKSKMPLSYSNQVTIEKTPSYIWSERAIHEMYKLNRNMKLILIIKDPVVRVISQAIRSSPDNPESTFIQEHEGTLRVSNESRTVDWGIYVKYIKLWLQVFPKSQLHILESRDFVTNPTLEIQRLEYFLGIPRMITEKNFYFNKSKGFYCMRPFHLKTIVCLSSGKGMPHPKINPILENLLYKYYRPHNEALFQLLGKRYDWTPKTR
;
A
#
# COMPACT_ATOMS: atom_id res chain seq x y z
N MET A 1 24.52 -42.52 -53.40
CA MET A 1 23.98 -41.59 -52.37
C MET A 1 23.69 -40.16 -52.90
N VAL A 2 23.32 -39.94 -54.16
CA VAL A 2 23.19 -38.56 -54.72
C VAL A 2 21.74 -38.04 -54.82
N LYS A 3 20.73 -38.92 -55.00
CA LYS A 3 19.32 -38.49 -55.13
C LYS A 3 18.68 -38.00 -53.82
N THR A 4 19.12 -38.49 -52.66
CA THR A 4 18.48 -38.19 -51.36
C THR A 4 18.75 -36.77 -50.83
N ASN A 5 19.88 -36.15 -51.22
CA ASN A 5 20.24 -34.81 -50.73
C ASN A 5 19.48 -33.66 -51.43
N ARG A 6 19.13 -33.81 -52.73
CA ARG A 6 18.35 -32.78 -53.44
C ARG A 6 16.96 -32.54 -52.83
N ILE A 7 16.30 -33.60 -52.36
CA ILE A 7 14.96 -33.51 -51.76
C ILE A 7 15.00 -32.80 -50.39
N ARG A 8 16.08 -32.97 -49.60
CA ARG A 8 16.28 -32.23 -48.34
C ARG A 8 16.52 -30.74 -48.57
N CYS A 9 17.32 -30.36 -49.57
CA CYS A 9 17.53 -28.96 -49.92
C CYS A 9 16.23 -28.27 -50.39
N LEU A 10 15.43 -28.94 -51.23
CA LEU A 10 14.13 -28.41 -51.68
C LEU A 10 13.15 -28.20 -50.51
N LYS A 11 13.07 -29.15 -49.56
CA LYS A 11 12.22 -28.99 -48.37
C LYS A 11 12.67 -27.85 -47.45
N LEU A 12 13.98 -27.65 -47.28
CA LEU A 12 14.51 -26.52 -46.51
C LEU A 12 14.25 -25.18 -47.22
N GLY A 13 14.39 -25.12 -48.54
CA GLY A 13 14.08 -23.93 -49.33
C GLY A 13 12.62 -23.49 -49.20
N LEU A 14 11.66 -24.42 -49.30
CA LEU A 14 10.24 -24.10 -49.10
C LEU A 14 9.95 -23.57 -47.68
N ILE A 15 10.58 -24.12 -46.64
CA ILE A 15 10.38 -23.65 -45.26
C ILE A 15 10.85 -22.19 -45.10
N TRP A 16 11.98 -21.82 -45.71
CA TRP A 16 12.48 -20.45 -45.70
C TRP A 16 11.59 -19.49 -46.49
N VAL A 17 11.05 -19.91 -47.65
CA VAL A 17 10.09 -19.10 -48.41
C VAL A 17 8.79 -18.89 -47.63
N CYS A 18 8.27 -19.93 -46.96
CA CYS A 18 7.09 -19.79 -46.09
C CYS A 18 7.35 -18.87 -44.89
N LEU A 19 8.53 -18.90 -44.28
CA LEU A 19 8.91 -17.98 -43.19
C LEU A 19 8.99 -16.52 -43.67
N LEU A 20 9.61 -16.27 -44.83
CA LEU A 20 9.69 -14.92 -45.40
C LEU A 20 8.32 -14.38 -45.81
N LEU A 21 7.45 -15.22 -46.38
CA LEU A 21 6.06 -14.86 -46.66
C LEU A 21 5.25 -14.60 -45.39
N ALA A 22 5.46 -15.38 -44.32
CA ALA A 22 4.81 -15.14 -43.04
C ALA A 22 5.22 -13.81 -42.40
N ILE A 23 6.52 -13.45 -42.47
CA ILE A 23 7.03 -12.15 -42.01
C ILE A 23 6.42 -11.02 -42.85
N TYR A 24 6.41 -11.15 -44.18
CA TYR A 24 5.86 -10.13 -45.08
C TYR A 24 4.35 -9.90 -44.90
N VAL A 25 3.59 -10.97 -44.63
CA VAL A 25 2.16 -10.87 -44.27
C VAL A 25 1.98 -10.21 -42.90
N TYR A 26 2.86 -10.48 -41.93
CA TYR A 26 2.81 -9.84 -40.61
C TYR A 26 3.10 -8.33 -40.68
N ASP A 27 4.12 -7.93 -41.45
CA ASP A 27 4.45 -6.50 -41.69
C ASP A 27 3.32 -5.77 -42.43
N LEU A 28 2.66 -6.42 -43.40
CA LEU A 28 1.49 -5.85 -44.08
C LEU A 28 0.31 -5.63 -43.13
N HIS A 29 0.02 -6.59 -42.25
CA HIS A 29 -1.08 -6.46 -41.28
C HIS A 29 -0.78 -5.38 -40.23
N PHE A 30 0.47 -5.30 -39.75
CA PHE A 30 0.91 -4.25 -38.84
C PHE A 30 0.82 -2.85 -39.47
N ALA A 31 1.18 -2.71 -40.75
CA ALA A 31 1.04 -1.44 -41.47
C ALA A 31 -0.44 -1.01 -41.65
N GLU A 32 -1.37 -1.96 -41.69
CA GLU A 32 -2.81 -1.69 -41.80
C GLU A 32 -3.42 -1.27 -40.45
N GLU A 33 -3.03 -1.91 -39.34
CA GLU A 33 -3.40 -1.48 -37.98
C GLU A 33 -2.88 -0.07 -37.63
N VAL A 34 -1.64 0.25 -38.00
CA VAL A 34 -1.06 1.59 -37.82
C VAL A 34 -1.81 2.65 -38.66
N LYS A 35 -2.28 2.29 -39.86
CA LYS A 35 -3.18 3.16 -40.64
C LYS A 35 -4.51 3.40 -39.92
N GLN A 36 -5.16 2.37 -39.39
CA GLN A 36 -6.42 2.55 -38.65
C GLN A 36 -6.27 3.40 -37.39
N MET A 37 -5.18 3.22 -36.62
CA MET A 37 -4.89 4.08 -35.47
C MET A 37 -4.64 5.56 -35.83
N SER A 38 -4.02 5.84 -36.98
CA SER A 38 -3.80 7.22 -37.41
C SER A 38 -5.09 7.93 -37.84
N VAL A 39 -6.03 7.22 -38.49
CA VAL A 39 -7.34 7.77 -38.88
C VAL A 39 -8.24 8.08 -37.67
N LEU A 40 -8.24 7.21 -36.66
CA LEU A 40 -9.01 7.43 -35.41
C LEU A 40 -8.55 8.67 -34.63
N ASN A 41 -7.25 8.95 -34.60
CA ASN A 41 -6.72 10.15 -33.93
C ASN A 41 -7.04 11.46 -34.67
N VAL A 42 -7.16 11.45 -36.00
CA VAL A 42 -7.51 12.64 -36.80
C VAL A 42 -9.01 12.97 -36.67
N GLY A 43 -9.88 11.98 -36.46
CA GLY A 43 -11.30 12.20 -36.16
C GLY A 43 -11.51 12.96 -34.85
N ALA A 44 -10.92 12.48 -33.75
CA ALA A 44 -11.07 13.06 -32.43
C ALA A 44 -10.53 14.50 -32.30
N LEU A 45 -9.50 14.86 -33.08
CA LEU A 45 -8.93 16.21 -33.09
C LEU A 45 -9.78 17.24 -33.85
N ASN A 46 -10.67 16.83 -34.75
CA ASN A 46 -11.55 17.74 -35.48
C ASN A 46 -12.83 18.09 -34.71
N GLU A 47 -13.37 17.18 -33.89
CA GLU A 47 -14.56 17.46 -33.06
C GLU A 47 -14.25 18.41 -31.89
N LEU A 48 -13.03 18.36 -31.34
CA LEU A 48 -12.55 19.31 -30.33
C LEU A 48 -12.27 20.72 -30.86
N ARG A 49 -12.37 20.95 -32.18
CA ARG A 49 -12.03 22.23 -32.83
C ARG A 49 -13.23 23.11 -33.18
N GLN A 50 -14.46 22.64 -32.98
CA GLN A 50 -15.69 23.37 -33.31
C GLN A 50 -16.43 24.02 -32.13
N THR A 51 -15.92 23.91 -30.89
CA THR A 51 -16.57 24.47 -29.68
C THR A 51 -15.71 25.48 -28.92
N LYS A 52 -15.21 26.52 -29.61
CA LYS A 52 -14.83 27.82 -29.01
C LYS A 52 -14.49 28.89 -30.08
N THR A 53 -15.53 29.52 -30.63
CA THR A 53 -15.39 30.74 -31.45
C THR A 53 -16.43 31.77 -31.05
N HIS A 54 -16.06 32.66 -30.12
CA HIS A 54 -16.70 33.96 -29.99
C HIS A 54 -15.64 35.05 -29.77
N ASN A 55 -15.42 35.82 -30.83
CA ASN A 55 -15.04 37.22 -30.90
C ASN A 55 -14.25 37.84 -29.73
N PHE A 56 -12.98 38.19 -29.99
CA PHE A 56 -12.53 39.57 -29.82
C PHE A 56 -11.50 39.94 -30.90
N ARG A 57 -11.36 41.23 -31.21
CA ARG A 57 -10.71 41.74 -32.43
C ARG A 57 -9.47 42.56 -32.09
N MET A 58 -8.41 42.39 -32.90
CA MET A 58 -7.30 43.34 -33.18
C MET A 58 -6.51 43.96 -32.01
N ASN A 59 -5.20 43.70 -31.99
CA ASN A 59 -4.23 44.61 -32.62
C ASN A 59 -2.92 43.88 -32.94
N ASP A 60 -2.28 44.26 -34.03
CA ASP A 60 -0.94 43.82 -34.43
C ASP A 60 0.13 44.74 -33.81
N ASP A 61 1.30 44.21 -33.45
CA ASP A 61 2.60 44.81 -33.81
C ASP A 61 3.83 43.94 -33.42
N VAL A 62 4.59 43.58 -34.46
CA VAL A 62 6.07 43.54 -34.59
C VAL A 62 6.95 43.14 -33.37
N THR A 63 7.68 42.01 -33.45
CA THR A 63 9.14 41.89 -33.77
C THR A 63 9.69 40.51 -33.34
N LEU A 64 10.59 39.93 -34.15
CA LEU A 64 11.44 38.79 -33.75
C LEU A 64 12.79 39.30 -33.20
N SER A 65 13.22 38.78 -32.04
CA SER A 65 14.65 38.75 -31.65
C SER A 65 14.91 37.58 -30.71
N ALA A 66 16.04 36.89 -30.90
CA ALA A 66 16.46 35.78 -30.07
C ALA A 66 17.30 36.28 -28.87
N ALA A 67 17.06 35.72 -27.69
CA ALA A 67 17.91 35.86 -26.52
C ALA A 67 17.97 34.55 -25.73
N ALA A 68 19.11 34.30 -25.08
CA ALA A 68 19.39 33.10 -24.28
C ALA A 68 18.54 33.02 -22.99
N PRO A 69 18.36 31.84 -22.38
CA PRO A 69 17.52 31.70 -21.20
C PRO A 69 18.20 32.25 -19.93
N PRO A 70 17.49 33.03 -19.08
CA PRO A 70 17.87 33.24 -17.70
C PRO A 70 17.43 32.04 -16.82
N GLU A 71 18.12 31.89 -15.69
CA GLU A 71 17.80 30.95 -14.63
C GLU A 71 16.57 31.43 -13.82
N ASP A 72 15.71 30.50 -13.38
CA ASP A 72 14.76 30.69 -12.27
C ASP A 72 14.62 29.32 -11.57
N ILE A 73 14.98 29.16 -10.30
CA ILE A 73 14.25 29.60 -9.10
C ILE A 73 12.78 29.13 -9.13
N HIS A 74 12.53 27.97 -8.51
CA HIS A 74 11.18 27.56 -8.14
C HIS A 74 11.11 27.17 -6.67
N ASP A 75 10.58 28.13 -5.88
CA ASP A 75 10.07 27.91 -4.53
C ASP A 75 9.05 26.77 -4.50
N VAL A 76 9.35 25.74 -3.72
CA VAL A 76 8.37 24.68 -3.42
C VAL A 76 7.52 25.12 -2.24
N LYS A 77 6.35 25.71 -2.51
CA LYS A 77 5.32 25.89 -1.49
C LYS A 77 4.79 24.53 -1.05
N LEU A 78 5.18 24.13 0.16
CA LEU A 78 4.62 23.00 0.88
C LEU A 78 3.14 23.26 1.18
N TYR A 79 2.27 22.30 0.82
CA TYR A 79 0.90 22.26 1.31
C TYR A 79 0.88 21.72 2.75
N ASP A 80 1.09 22.60 3.72
CA ASP A 80 0.74 22.36 5.13
C ASP A 80 -0.43 23.27 5.54
N ASP A 81 -1.47 22.63 6.10
CA ASP A 81 -2.54 23.18 6.94
C ASP A 81 -3.27 24.48 6.48
N ALA A 82 -4.27 24.34 5.58
CA ALA A 82 -5.41 25.27 5.47
C ALA A 82 -6.70 24.56 5.02
N LEU A 83 -7.63 24.33 5.96
CA LEU A 83 -9.00 23.86 5.69
C LEU A 83 -9.97 24.50 6.70
N GLU A 84 -10.09 25.83 6.63
CA GLU A 84 -11.28 26.53 7.09
C GLU A 84 -12.27 26.58 5.92
N ILE A 85 -13.48 26.07 6.12
CA ILE A 85 -14.62 26.33 5.24
C ILE A 85 -15.73 26.89 6.11
N SER A 86 -16.09 28.15 5.84
CA SER A 86 -17.21 28.83 6.48
C SER A 86 -18.55 28.20 6.08
N LYS A 87 -19.55 28.40 6.93
CA LYS A 87 -20.94 28.13 6.55
C LYS A 87 -21.42 29.22 5.58
N ASP A 88 -21.98 28.76 4.46
CA ASP A 88 -23.06 29.32 3.64
C ASP A 88 -22.75 29.27 2.13
N GLY A 89 -23.77 28.93 1.35
CA GLY A 89 -23.66 28.70 -0.10
C GLY A 89 -24.52 27.53 -0.57
N GLN A 90 -25.84 27.75 -0.68
CA GLN A 90 -26.75 26.77 -1.28
C GLN A 90 -26.57 26.67 -2.81
N GLN A 91 -27.14 25.58 -3.35
CA GLN A 91 -27.63 25.36 -4.72
C GLN A 91 -26.69 24.78 -5.80
N ASN A 92 -27.20 23.68 -6.37
CA ASN A 92 -27.01 23.16 -7.75
C ASN A 92 -25.60 22.64 -8.12
N SER A 93 -25.43 21.40 -8.61
CA SER A 93 -26.30 20.74 -9.59
C SER A 93 -26.08 19.23 -9.76
N LYS A 94 -27.19 18.51 -9.98
CA LYS A 94 -27.41 17.35 -10.88
C LYS A 94 -26.39 16.18 -10.90
N VAL A 95 -26.87 15.07 -10.34
CA VAL A 95 -26.49 13.69 -10.68
C VAL A 95 -26.73 13.40 -12.17
N TYR A 96 -25.81 12.68 -12.80
CA TYR A 96 -26.08 11.83 -13.98
C TYR A 96 -25.58 10.41 -13.70
N PHE A 97 -26.51 9.48 -13.52
CA PHE A 97 -26.29 8.02 -13.59
C PHE A 97 -27.55 7.41 -14.20
N SER A 98 -27.53 7.22 -15.53
CA SER A 98 -28.42 6.33 -16.27
C SER A 98 -27.67 4.99 -16.36
N ASP A 99 -28.09 3.89 -15.76
CA ASP A 99 -29.37 3.15 -15.84
C ASP A 99 -28.99 1.75 -16.37
N PHE A 100 -29.11 0.73 -15.52
CA PHE A 100 -29.65 -0.56 -15.97
C PHE A 100 -30.33 -1.25 -14.78
N LYS A 101 -31.67 -1.19 -14.80
CA LYS A 101 -32.58 -2.11 -14.09
C LYS A 101 -32.31 -3.55 -14.61
N ASN A 102 -32.69 -4.68 -14.00
CA ASN A 102 -33.70 -5.01 -12.97
C ASN A 102 -33.32 -6.43 -12.39
N MET A 103 -34.01 -7.16 -11.50
CA MET A 103 -35.26 -7.02 -10.75
C MET A 103 -35.27 -8.03 -9.57
N SER A 104 -35.77 -7.67 -8.37
CA SER A 104 -36.50 -8.59 -7.46
C SER A 104 -37.03 -7.86 -6.21
N GLN A 105 -38.35 -7.72 -6.08
CA GLN A 105 -39.04 -7.24 -4.87
C GLN A 105 -39.67 -8.40 -4.10
N LYS A 106 -39.64 -8.32 -2.76
CA LYS A 106 -40.53 -8.91 -1.72
C LYS A 106 -39.85 -8.66 -0.36
N ASN A 107 -40.48 -8.24 0.74
CA ASN A 107 -41.86 -7.85 1.02
C ASN A 107 -41.89 -6.77 2.14
N VAL A 108 -43.03 -6.10 2.32
CA VAL A 108 -43.25 -5.08 3.37
C VAL A 108 -44.12 -5.60 4.52
N SER A 109 -43.77 -5.25 5.75
CA SER A 109 -44.66 -5.11 6.92
C SER A 109 -43.91 -4.30 7.99
N ASN A 110 -44.29 -3.05 8.29
CA ASN A 110 -45.19 -2.63 9.39
C ASN A 110 -44.60 -2.91 10.80
N VAL A 111 -44.62 -2.03 11.83
CA VAL A 111 -45.60 -1.02 12.28
C VAL A 111 -44.90 0.11 13.10
N SER A 112 -45.48 1.34 13.15
CA SER A 112 -45.32 2.46 14.15
C SER A 112 -43.92 2.95 14.60
N GLY A 113 -43.62 4.24 14.79
CA GLY A 113 -44.45 5.46 14.82
C GLY A 113 -44.63 6.01 16.25
N ILE A 114 -43.99 7.14 16.59
CA ILE A 114 -44.34 8.12 17.65
C ILE A 114 -43.55 9.42 17.42
N ASN A 115 -44.10 10.55 17.86
CA ASN A 115 -43.81 11.91 17.37
C ASN A 115 -42.67 12.68 18.09
N MET A 116 -42.25 13.78 17.44
CA MET A 116 -41.35 14.82 17.96
C MET A 116 -41.87 15.54 19.22
N SER A 117 -40.95 16.12 20.00
CA SER A 117 -41.17 17.39 20.69
C SER A 117 -39.84 18.12 20.98
N THR A 118 -39.75 19.37 20.55
CA THR A 118 -38.62 20.28 20.80
C THR A 118 -38.93 21.23 21.96
N ARG A 119 -37.96 21.49 22.85
CA ARG A 119 -38.00 22.72 23.67
C ARG A 119 -36.61 23.22 24.07
N THR A 120 -36.29 24.42 23.60
CA THR A 120 -35.19 25.27 24.07
C THR A 120 -35.64 26.15 25.23
N SER A 121 -34.74 26.46 26.16
CA SER A 121 -34.89 27.57 27.10
C SER A 121 -33.53 28.07 27.60
N PHE A 122 -33.22 29.34 27.31
CA PHE A 122 -32.14 30.11 27.92
C PHE A 122 -32.55 30.60 29.32
N VAL A 123 -31.59 30.77 30.24
CA VAL A 123 -31.69 31.67 31.40
C VAL A 123 -30.34 32.40 31.58
N HIS A 124 -30.39 33.65 32.03
CA HIS A 124 -29.25 34.55 32.20
C HIS A 124 -28.65 34.55 33.63
N ALA A 125 -27.52 35.25 33.76
CA ALA A 125 -26.66 35.36 34.95
C ALA A 125 -27.32 36.02 36.18
N ASP A 126 -26.65 35.91 37.33
CA ASP A 126 -26.51 37.05 38.24
C ASP A 126 -25.23 37.01 39.11
N ASN A 127 -24.80 38.19 39.59
CA ASN A 127 -23.55 38.45 40.33
C ASN A 127 -23.66 38.27 41.86
N LYS A 128 -22.52 38.05 42.56
CA LYS A 128 -21.99 38.97 43.62
C LYS A 128 -20.77 38.49 44.46
N THR A 129 -19.90 39.48 44.75
CA THR A 129 -19.05 39.72 45.95
C THR A 129 -17.93 38.76 46.37
N THR A 130 -16.70 39.30 46.34
CA THR A 130 -15.55 38.94 47.19
C THR A 130 -15.58 39.69 48.54
N PRO A 131 -14.76 39.25 49.51
CA PRO A 131 -13.83 40.20 50.13
C PRO A 131 -12.39 39.66 50.30
N SER A 132 -11.45 40.59 50.53
CA SER A 132 -10.00 40.40 50.54
C SER A 132 -9.38 40.32 51.95
N VAL A 133 -8.26 39.60 52.10
CA VAL A 133 -7.31 39.74 53.22
C VAL A 133 -5.88 39.79 52.65
N SER A 134 -5.04 40.68 53.18
CA SER A 134 -3.65 40.88 52.76
C SER A 134 -2.64 40.49 53.85
N LEU A 135 -1.52 39.90 53.46
CA LEU A 135 -0.29 39.85 54.27
C LEU A 135 0.94 40.04 53.35
N LYS A 136 1.97 40.69 53.90
CA LYS A 136 3.18 41.16 53.20
C LYS A 136 4.31 40.10 53.20
N PRO A 137 5.36 40.26 52.36
CA PRO A 137 6.21 39.14 51.93
C PRO A 137 7.39 38.84 52.87
N THR A 138 7.80 37.57 52.89
CA THR A 138 9.10 37.10 53.40
C THR A 138 9.90 36.41 52.28
N ALA A 139 11.22 36.41 52.43
CA ALA A 139 12.15 36.21 51.31
C ALA A 139 12.58 34.75 51.06
N HIS A 140 12.96 34.50 49.81
CA HIS A 140 13.79 33.39 49.31
C HIS A 140 13.47 31.96 49.76
N GLU A 141 12.73 31.25 48.90
CA GLU A 141 12.84 29.79 48.80
C GLU A 141 13.01 29.38 47.33
N ASN A 142 14.04 28.59 47.02
CA ASN A 142 14.32 28.10 45.68
C ASN A 142 13.29 27.03 45.28
N GLN A 143 12.15 27.43 44.70
CA GLN A 143 11.15 26.47 44.23
C GLN A 143 11.62 25.75 42.97
N MET A 144 12.00 24.48 43.16
CA MET A 144 12.11 23.52 42.07
C MET A 144 10.76 23.40 41.36
N ILE A 145 10.71 23.69 40.06
CA ILE A 145 9.53 23.44 39.24
C ILE A 145 9.36 21.93 39.02
N ILE A 146 8.68 21.26 39.95
CA ILE A 146 8.32 19.85 39.85
C ILE A 146 6.84 19.69 39.53
N LYS A 147 6.58 19.53 38.22
CA LYS A 147 5.65 18.57 37.62
C LYS A 147 4.22 18.49 38.20
N THR A 148 3.29 19.20 37.57
CA THR A 148 2.03 18.55 37.23
C THR A 148 2.27 17.66 36.00
N ALA A 149 2.27 16.34 36.20
CA ALA A 149 2.34 15.40 35.09
C ALA A 149 1.02 15.45 34.30
N PRO A 150 1.02 15.51 32.95
CA PRO A 150 -0.21 15.44 32.18
C PRO A 150 -0.88 14.05 32.36
N PRO A 151 -2.20 13.95 32.13
CA PRO A 151 -2.93 12.71 32.35
C PRO A 151 -2.31 11.54 31.58
N THR A 152 -2.04 10.44 32.27
CA THR A 152 -1.50 9.23 31.67
C THR A 152 -2.54 8.60 30.76
N TYR A 153 -2.44 8.85 29.45
CA TYR A 153 -3.24 8.23 28.40
C TYR A 153 -2.91 6.73 28.24
N ARG A 154 -3.22 5.93 29.27
CA ARG A 154 -3.20 4.47 29.19
C ARG A 154 -4.50 3.96 28.54
N ILE A 155 -4.61 4.15 27.23
CA ILE A 155 -5.48 3.31 26.41
C ILE A 155 -4.76 2.00 26.14
N SER A 156 -5.45 0.89 26.32
CA SER A 156 -4.90 -0.46 26.18
C SER A 156 -4.57 -0.79 24.72
N GLY A 157 -3.27 -0.91 24.40
CA GLY A 157 -2.82 -1.74 23.27
C GLY A 157 -1.97 -1.07 22.19
N ARG A 158 -0.66 -1.01 22.45
CA ARG A 158 0.44 -0.86 21.46
C ARG A 158 0.61 0.50 20.79
N GLU A 159 0.45 1.62 21.48
CA GLU A 159 1.12 2.83 20.98
C GLU A 159 2.66 2.66 21.09
N HIS A 160 3.42 3.33 20.22
CA HIS A 160 4.87 3.13 20.13
C HIS A 160 5.56 3.67 21.39
N TRP A 161 6.69 3.08 21.77
CA TRP A 161 7.33 3.41 23.05
C TRP A 161 7.78 4.87 23.17
N THR A 162 8.04 5.56 22.06
CA THR A 162 8.35 7.02 22.03
C THR A 162 7.13 7.92 22.26
N ILE A 163 5.91 7.37 22.25
CA ILE A 163 4.65 8.12 22.42
C ILE A 163 3.80 7.65 23.62
N ASN A 164 4.08 6.47 24.19
CA ASN A 164 3.36 5.92 25.35
C ASN A 164 3.39 6.82 26.59
N GLU A 165 4.41 7.68 26.72
CA GLU A 165 4.48 8.71 27.75
C GLU A 165 5.06 9.99 27.11
N LEU A 166 4.22 10.99 26.85
CA LEU A 166 4.63 12.27 26.25
C LEU A 166 5.82 12.89 27.01
N GLY A 167 6.90 13.18 26.27
CA GLY A 167 8.14 13.72 26.84
C GLY A 167 9.08 12.68 27.46
N ARG A 168 8.78 11.37 27.38
CA ARG A 168 9.69 10.30 27.82
C ARG A 168 10.07 9.39 26.65
N TYR A 169 11.31 9.54 26.22
CA TYR A 169 11.99 8.69 25.26
C TYR A 169 13.45 8.55 25.70
N ASN A 170 14.12 7.50 25.24
CA ASN A 170 15.54 7.32 25.51
C ASN A 170 16.33 8.22 24.54
N VAL A 171 16.87 9.31 25.07
CA VAL A 171 17.66 10.32 24.33
C VAL A 171 18.87 9.73 23.59
N SER A 172 19.40 8.58 24.01
CA SER A 172 20.50 7.90 23.29
C SER A 172 20.05 7.10 22.06
N LEU A 173 18.73 6.93 21.87
CA LEU A 173 18.14 6.19 20.75
C LEU A 173 17.32 7.08 19.82
N PHE A 174 16.75 8.16 20.34
CA PHE A 174 15.88 9.07 19.60
C PHE A 174 15.94 10.46 20.22
N SER A 175 15.93 11.49 19.36
CA SER A 175 15.66 12.86 19.76
C SER A 175 14.58 13.44 18.84
N PRO A 176 13.46 13.97 19.37
CA PRO A 176 12.50 14.70 18.57
C PRO A 176 13.10 16.06 18.15
N PRO A 177 12.58 16.69 17.10
CA PRO A 177 12.98 18.04 16.72
C PRO A 177 12.69 19.05 17.84
N PRO A 178 13.55 20.05 18.07
CA PRO A 178 13.36 21.04 19.14
C PRO A 178 11.99 21.73 19.05
N GLY A 179 11.27 21.77 20.17
CA GLY A 179 9.95 22.39 20.26
C GLY A 179 8.79 21.62 19.60
N GLU A 180 9.04 20.50 18.91
CA GLU A 180 7.95 19.72 18.31
C GLU A 180 7.19 18.89 19.35
N THR A 181 5.86 18.94 19.29
CA THR A 181 4.97 17.97 19.94
C THR A 181 4.46 16.94 18.91
N PRO A 182 4.32 15.65 19.26
CA PRO A 182 3.99 14.62 18.27
C PRO A 182 2.52 14.75 17.85
N LYS A 183 2.26 14.78 16.53
CA LYS A 183 0.90 14.83 15.94
C LYS A 183 0.62 13.61 15.06
N ARG A 184 -0.66 13.31 14.79
CA ARG A 184 -1.03 12.26 13.82
C ARG A 184 -0.68 12.75 12.41
N ARG A 185 0.18 12.02 11.70
CA ARG A 185 0.67 12.34 10.35
C ARG A 185 0.28 11.21 9.39
N PHE A 186 0.05 11.54 8.12
CA PHE A 186 -0.14 10.52 7.08
C PHE A 186 1.11 9.63 6.95
N PRO A 187 0.96 8.37 6.53
CA PRO A 187 2.11 7.48 6.38
C PRO A 187 3.06 7.98 5.29
N LYS A 188 4.35 8.01 5.61
CA LYS A 188 5.43 8.24 4.64
C LYS A 188 5.79 6.97 3.88
N ALA A 189 5.50 5.81 4.49
CA ALA A 189 5.68 4.50 3.85
C ALA A 189 4.51 3.55 4.16
N ILE A 190 4.18 2.65 3.23
CA ILE A 190 3.10 1.65 3.42
C ILE A 190 3.60 0.26 3.02
N ILE A 191 3.35 -0.72 3.89
CA ILE A 191 3.50 -2.15 3.57
C ILE A 191 2.24 -2.61 2.85
N ILE A 192 2.26 -2.56 1.52
CA ILE A 192 1.10 -2.80 0.63
C ILE A 192 0.74 -4.29 0.46
N GLY A 193 1.64 -5.19 0.82
CA GLY A 193 1.47 -6.60 0.51
C GLY A 193 2.68 -7.48 0.80
N ALA A 194 2.60 -8.77 0.47
CA ALA A 194 1.38 -9.48 0.06
C ALA A 194 0.78 -10.26 1.24
N GLY A 195 -0.54 -10.49 1.20
CA GLY A 195 -1.20 -11.36 2.17
C GLY A 195 -0.49 -12.71 2.31
N LYS A 196 -0.42 -13.23 3.55
CA LYS A 196 0.29 -14.47 3.94
C LYS A 196 1.82 -14.49 3.75
N CYS A 197 2.46 -13.41 3.26
CA CYS A 197 3.90 -13.41 2.98
C CYS A 197 4.79 -12.93 4.15
N GLY A 198 4.23 -12.59 5.31
CA GLY A 198 5.00 -12.19 6.50
C GLY A 198 4.87 -10.73 6.91
N THR A 199 3.99 -9.95 6.26
CA THR A 199 3.79 -8.51 6.50
C THR A 199 3.65 -8.09 7.97
N ARG A 200 3.04 -8.89 8.85
CA ARG A 200 2.98 -8.57 10.29
C ARG A 200 4.33 -8.70 10.99
N ALA A 201 5.13 -9.71 10.65
CA ALA A 201 6.48 -9.86 11.20
C ALA A 201 7.37 -8.68 10.76
N LEU A 202 7.25 -8.29 9.48
CA LEU A 202 7.94 -7.13 8.91
C LEU A 202 7.62 -5.84 9.66
N LEU A 203 6.33 -5.56 9.90
CA LEU A 203 5.90 -4.38 10.64
C LEU A 203 6.43 -4.36 12.08
N GLU A 204 6.31 -5.48 12.80
CA GLU A 204 6.76 -5.59 14.20
C GLU A 204 8.29 -5.44 14.31
N PHE A 205 9.05 -5.99 13.34
CA PHE A 205 10.51 -5.85 13.32
C PHE A 205 10.94 -4.41 13.02
N LEU A 206 10.24 -3.71 12.12
CA LEU A 206 10.45 -2.27 11.88
C LEU A 206 10.05 -1.41 13.09
N GLN A 207 8.97 -1.76 13.79
CA GLN A 207 8.52 -1.08 15.03
C GLN A 207 9.48 -1.25 16.23
N MET A 208 10.55 -2.03 16.11
CA MET A 208 11.65 -1.95 17.07
C MET A 208 12.40 -0.62 16.95
N HIS A 209 12.43 -0.01 15.76
CA HIS A 209 13.29 1.13 15.44
C HIS A 209 12.74 2.47 16.00
N PRO A 210 13.53 3.28 16.73
CA PRO A 210 13.09 4.55 17.33
C PRO A 210 12.40 5.54 16.37
N TYR A 211 12.89 5.59 15.12
CA TYR A 211 12.37 6.50 14.09
C TYR A 211 11.17 5.92 13.32
N VAL A 212 10.65 4.74 13.67
CA VAL A 212 9.47 4.14 13.04
C VAL A 212 8.31 4.14 14.03
N VAL A 213 7.17 4.69 13.61
CA VAL A 213 5.89 4.55 14.32
C VAL A 213 4.88 4.00 13.33
N ALA A 214 3.98 3.11 13.77
CA ALA A 214 3.06 2.49 12.83
C ALA A 214 1.66 2.22 13.38
N ALA A 215 0.68 2.18 12.47
CA ALA A 215 -0.70 1.87 12.79
C ALA A 215 -0.85 0.44 13.35
N ASN A 216 -1.67 0.29 14.40
CA ASN A 216 -1.75 -0.96 15.18
C ASN A 216 -2.52 -2.07 14.45
N SER A 217 -3.45 -1.67 13.59
CA SER A 217 -4.33 -2.52 12.78
C SER A 217 -4.08 -2.33 11.28
N GLU A 218 -4.62 -3.25 10.47
CA GLU A 218 -4.75 -3.06 9.03
C GLU A 218 -5.91 -2.07 8.85
N VAL A 219 -5.67 -0.91 8.24
CA VAL A 219 -6.67 0.18 8.21
C VAL A 219 -7.67 0.01 7.08
N HIS A 220 -7.30 -0.69 6.01
CA HIS A 220 -8.18 -0.96 4.87
C HIS A 220 -8.82 0.28 4.23
N PHE A 221 -8.11 1.42 4.23
CA PHE A 221 -8.69 2.68 3.77
C PHE A 221 -8.84 2.73 2.25
N PHE A 222 -7.85 2.24 1.51
CA PHE A 222 -7.84 2.34 0.04
C PHE A 222 -8.45 1.13 -0.68
N ASP A 223 -8.75 0.04 0.01
CA ASP A 223 -9.38 -1.17 -0.57
C ASP A 223 -10.85 -1.37 -0.17
N GLN A 224 -11.32 -0.81 0.94
CA GLN A 224 -12.74 -0.93 1.37
C GLN A 224 -13.52 0.39 1.21
N ASP A 225 -14.66 0.33 0.54
CA ASP A 225 -15.49 1.51 0.24
C ASP A 225 -16.01 2.20 1.50
N GLU A 226 -16.47 1.42 2.48
CA GLU A 226 -16.96 1.91 3.78
C GLU A 226 -15.88 2.73 4.52
N HIS A 227 -14.61 2.38 4.36
CA HIS A 227 -13.50 3.10 4.99
C HIS A 227 -13.08 4.31 4.17
N PHE A 228 -13.01 4.18 2.85
CA PHE A 228 -12.66 5.28 1.94
C PHE A 228 -13.66 6.44 2.03
N GLN A 229 -14.96 6.15 2.09
CA GLN A 229 -16.04 7.14 2.20
C GLN A 229 -15.98 7.99 3.49
N LYS A 230 -15.29 7.52 4.55
CA LYS A 230 -15.07 8.29 5.78
C LYS A 230 -13.99 9.38 5.62
N GLY A 231 -13.29 9.41 4.48
CA GLY A 231 -12.39 10.48 4.06
C GLY A 231 -11.02 10.49 4.75
N PHE A 232 -10.14 11.37 4.26
CA PHE A 232 -8.74 11.43 4.72
C PHE A 232 -8.58 11.87 6.19
N THR A 233 -9.54 12.59 6.76
CA THR A 233 -9.57 12.91 8.20
C THR A 233 -9.73 11.65 9.05
N TYR A 234 -10.65 10.75 8.66
CA TYR A 234 -10.76 9.42 9.28
C TYR A 234 -9.45 8.64 9.11
N TYR A 235 -8.85 8.63 7.92
CA TYR A 235 -7.58 7.93 7.67
C TYR A 235 -6.44 8.44 8.57
N LYS A 236 -6.25 9.77 8.65
CA LYS A 236 -5.28 10.42 9.54
C LYS A 236 -5.53 10.08 11.00
N SER A 237 -6.80 9.95 11.42
CA SER A 237 -7.15 9.56 12.80
C SER A 237 -6.67 8.15 13.19
N LYS A 238 -6.46 7.25 12.22
CA LYS A 238 -5.96 5.88 12.46
C LYS A 238 -4.43 5.80 12.56
N MET A 239 -3.72 6.84 12.16
CA MET A 239 -2.26 6.90 12.29
C MET A 239 -1.85 7.24 13.72
N PRO A 240 -0.74 6.67 14.25
CA PRO A 240 -0.24 7.00 15.59
C PRO A 240 0.23 8.46 15.67
N LEU A 241 0.45 8.95 16.89
CA LEU A 241 1.20 10.19 17.11
C LEU A 241 2.66 10.00 16.64
N SER A 242 3.23 11.05 16.07
CA SER A 242 4.52 10.99 15.39
C SER A 242 5.22 12.35 15.36
N TYR A 243 6.53 12.36 15.55
CA TYR A 243 7.38 13.52 15.29
C TYR A 243 7.71 13.61 13.78
N SER A 244 8.04 14.80 13.29
CA SER A 244 8.31 15.05 11.87
C SER A 244 9.53 14.30 11.33
N ASN A 245 10.52 14.00 12.18
CA ASN A 245 11.68 13.17 11.85
C ASN A 245 11.40 11.65 11.91
N GLN A 246 10.24 11.21 12.41
CA GLN A 246 9.84 9.81 12.36
C GLN A 246 9.19 9.46 11.01
N VAL A 247 9.16 8.16 10.71
CA VAL A 247 8.45 7.56 9.60
C VAL A 247 7.19 6.89 10.15
N THR A 248 6.03 7.51 9.87
CA THR A 248 4.74 6.85 10.08
C THR A 248 4.52 5.80 8.99
N ILE A 249 4.19 4.58 9.41
CA ILE A 249 3.94 3.43 8.54
C ILE A 249 2.54 2.86 8.77
N GLU A 250 1.88 2.41 7.72
CA GLU A 250 0.79 1.44 7.86
C GLU A 250 1.02 0.16 7.07
N LYS A 251 0.16 -0.83 7.28
CA LYS A 251 0.27 -2.15 6.67
C LYS A 251 -1.12 -2.71 6.37
N THR A 252 -1.52 -2.66 5.10
CA THR A 252 -2.73 -3.34 4.61
C THR A 252 -2.31 -4.27 3.46
N PRO A 253 -2.24 -5.60 3.67
CA PRO A 253 -1.62 -6.53 2.73
C PRO A 253 -2.41 -6.78 1.44
N SER A 254 -3.63 -6.25 1.35
CA SER A 254 -4.55 -6.33 0.22
C SER A 254 -4.40 -5.18 -0.77
N TYR A 255 -3.72 -4.08 -0.40
CA TYR A 255 -3.53 -2.93 -1.31
C TYR A 255 -2.80 -3.35 -2.59
N ILE A 256 -1.83 -4.28 -2.53
CA ILE A 256 -1.15 -4.84 -3.70
C ILE A 256 -2.13 -5.30 -4.82
N TRP A 257 -3.35 -5.71 -4.46
CA TRP A 257 -4.40 -6.17 -5.39
C TRP A 257 -5.50 -5.13 -5.68
N SER A 258 -5.39 -3.89 -5.18
CA SER A 258 -6.38 -2.83 -5.33
C SER A 258 -5.87 -1.71 -6.24
N GLU A 259 -6.52 -1.54 -7.38
CA GLU A 259 -6.21 -0.48 -8.35
C GLU A 259 -6.48 0.92 -7.77
N ARG A 260 -7.58 1.09 -7.01
CA ARG A 260 -7.85 2.32 -6.24
C ARG A 260 -6.68 2.67 -5.33
N ALA A 261 -6.07 1.69 -4.64
CA ALA A 261 -4.96 1.95 -3.75
C ALA A 261 -3.74 2.54 -4.47
N ILE A 262 -3.46 2.12 -5.70
CA ILE A 262 -2.36 2.68 -6.50
C ILE A 262 -2.58 4.19 -6.70
N HIS A 263 -3.74 4.58 -7.22
CA HIS A 263 -4.02 5.97 -7.58
C HIS A 263 -4.25 6.88 -6.36
N GLU A 264 -5.00 6.43 -5.35
CA GLU A 264 -5.32 7.24 -4.17
C GLU A 264 -4.12 7.41 -3.24
N MET A 265 -3.23 6.42 -3.13
CA MET A 265 -1.97 6.59 -2.41
C MET A 265 -1.02 7.56 -3.12
N TYR A 266 -0.97 7.52 -4.47
CA TYR A 266 -0.16 8.47 -5.24
C TYR A 266 -0.68 9.91 -5.13
N LYS A 267 -2.02 10.10 -5.14
CA LYS A 267 -2.66 11.39 -4.86
C LYS A 267 -2.34 11.91 -3.46
N LEU A 268 -2.38 11.05 -2.44
CA LEU A 268 -2.08 11.42 -1.06
C LEU A 268 -0.62 11.86 -0.87
N ASN A 269 0.33 11.12 -1.45
CA ASN A 269 1.75 11.44 -1.37
C ASN A 269 2.51 10.81 -2.56
N ARG A 270 2.88 11.65 -3.53
CA ARG A 270 3.64 11.22 -4.71
C ARG A 270 5.01 10.62 -4.36
N ASN A 271 5.59 11.01 -3.23
CA ASN A 271 6.89 10.54 -2.73
C ASN A 271 6.77 9.38 -1.73
N MET A 272 5.60 8.74 -1.63
CA MET A 272 5.36 7.65 -0.69
C MET A 272 6.24 6.43 -0.98
N LYS A 273 6.84 5.86 0.06
CA LYS A 273 7.65 4.64 -0.03
C LYS A 273 6.79 3.39 0.14
N LEU A 274 6.90 2.45 -0.78
CA LEU A 274 6.10 1.23 -0.82
C LEU A 274 6.98 0.04 -0.43
N ILE A 275 6.47 -0.82 0.44
CA ILE A 275 7.15 -2.02 0.90
C ILE A 275 6.29 -3.24 0.55
N LEU A 276 6.88 -4.19 -0.18
CA LEU A 276 6.22 -5.40 -0.63
C LEU A 276 7.05 -6.62 -0.23
N ILE A 277 6.52 -7.45 0.67
CA ILE A 277 7.09 -8.76 0.97
C ILE A 277 6.38 -9.83 0.15
N ILE A 278 7.13 -10.51 -0.72
CA ILE A 278 6.68 -11.64 -1.53
C ILE A 278 7.18 -12.96 -0.95
N LYS A 279 6.60 -14.07 -1.40
CA LYS A 279 6.94 -15.43 -0.98
C LYS A 279 6.73 -16.34 -2.17
N ASP A 280 7.27 -17.55 -2.12
CA ASP A 280 6.85 -18.63 -3.01
C ASP A 280 5.30 -18.66 -3.15
N PRO A 281 4.74 -18.50 -4.38
CA PRO A 281 3.31 -18.37 -4.57
C PRO A 281 2.54 -19.65 -4.26
N VAL A 282 3.18 -20.83 -4.34
CA VAL A 282 2.60 -22.12 -3.93
C VAL A 282 2.48 -22.17 -2.41
N VAL A 283 3.54 -21.78 -1.69
CA VAL A 283 3.48 -21.71 -0.22
C VAL A 283 2.51 -20.62 0.25
N ARG A 284 2.38 -19.50 -0.50
CA ARG A 284 1.39 -18.45 -0.20
C ARG A 284 -0.05 -18.95 -0.42
N VAL A 285 -0.36 -19.56 -1.56
CA VAL A 285 -1.73 -20.01 -1.89
C VAL A 285 -2.20 -21.07 -0.89
N ILE A 286 -1.34 -22.04 -0.55
CA ILE A 286 -1.61 -23.05 0.48
C ILE A 286 -1.88 -22.36 1.84
N SER A 287 -1.05 -21.39 2.24
CA SER A 287 -1.26 -20.66 3.50
C SER A 287 -2.56 -19.84 3.51
N GLN A 288 -3.02 -19.37 2.35
CA GLN A 288 -4.31 -18.68 2.23
C GLN A 288 -5.47 -19.68 2.31
N ALA A 289 -5.38 -20.78 1.56
CA ALA A 289 -6.33 -21.88 1.53
C ALA A 289 -6.68 -22.41 2.92
N ILE A 290 -5.68 -22.85 3.69
CA ILE A 290 -5.83 -23.37 5.07
C ILE A 290 -6.55 -22.39 6.00
N ARG A 291 -6.43 -21.08 5.74
CA ARG A 291 -7.07 -20.03 6.56
C ARG A 291 -8.50 -19.69 6.09
N SER A 292 -8.81 -19.89 4.82
CA SER A 292 -10.11 -19.58 4.22
C SER A 292 -11.06 -20.76 4.21
N SER A 293 -10.53 -21.98 4.07
CA SER A 293 -11.27 -23.24 4.09
C SER A 293 -10.39 -24.27 4.81
N PRO A 294 -10.48 -24.37 6.14
CA PRO A 294 -9.62 -25.27 6.92
C PRO A 294 -9.94 -26.75 6.65
N ASP A 295 -11.22 -27.08 6.43
CA ASP A 295 -11.71 -28.45 6.27
C ASP A 295 -11.45 -29.00 4.85
N ASN A 296 -11.46 -28.12 3.84
CA ASN A 296 -11.13 -28.46 2.46
C ASN A 296 -10.33 -27.31 1.81
N PRO A 297 -9.01 -27.21 2.06
CA PRO A 297 -8.19 -26.14 1.49
C PRO A 297 -7.99 -26.33 -0.02
N GLU A 298 -7.97 -27.57 -0.52
CA GLU A 298 -7.64 -27.89 -1.91
C GLU A 298 -8.69 -27.36 -2.89
N SER A 299 -9.99 -27.36 -2.52
CA SER A 299 -11.07 -26.75 -3.30
C SER A 299 -10.91 -25.24 -3.53
N THR A 300 -10.06 -24.55 -2.76
CA THR A 300 -9.81 -23.12 -2.96
C THR A 300 -8.80 -22.82 -4.07
N PHE A 301 -8.12 -23.83 -4.62
CA PHE A 301 -7.11 -23.65 -5.68
C PHE A 301 -7.09 -24.76 -6.75
N ILE A 302 -7.80 -25.87 -6.56
CA ILE A 302 -8.03 -26.92 -7.56
C ILE A 302 -9.49 -26.90 -8.00
N GLN A 303 -9.71 -27.12 -9.29
CA GLN A 303 -11.01 -27.47 -9.86
C GLN A 303 -10.88 -28.74 -10.70
N GLU A 304 -11.97 -29.49 -10.83
CA GLU A 304 -12.06 -30.63 -11.73
C GLU A 304 -12.81 -30.22 -13.00
N HIS A 305 -12.29 -30.62 -14.17
CA HIS A 305 -12.96 -30.44 -15.46
C HIS A 305 -12.79 -31.74 -16.26
N GLU A 306 -13.90 -32.37 -16.64
CA GLU A 306 -13.91 -33.62 -17.42
C GLU A 306 -13.01 -34.72 -16.81
N GLY A 307 -13.14 -34.98 -15.51
CA GLY A 307 -12.31 -35.96 -14.79
C GLY A 307 -10.84 -35.55 -14.58
N THR A 308 -10.44 -34.35 -15.01
CA THR A 308 -9.07 -33.85 -14.92
C THR A 308 -8.94 -32.75 -13.86
N LEU A 309 -8.11 -32.98 -12.85
CA LEU A 309 -7.75 -31.96 -11.85
C LEU A 309 -6.84 -30.89 -12.46
N ARG A 310 -7.21 -29.61 -12.28
CA ARG A 310 -6.48 -28.44 -12.78
C ARG A 310 -6.44 -27.36 -11.71
N VAL A 311 -5.48 -26.44 -11.81
CA VAL A 311 -5.47 -25.23 -10.96
C VAL A 311 -6.64 -24.34 -11.36
N SER A 312 -7.35 -23.78 -10.38
CA SER A 312 -8.51 -22.93 -10.65
C SER A 312 -8.12 -21.51 -11.05
N ASN A 313 -8.45 -21.12 -12.28
CA ASN A 313 -8.20 -19.79 -12.81
C ASN A 313 -9.15 -18.73 -12.22
N GLU A 314 -10.34 -19.14 -11.79
CA GLU A 314 -11.36 -18.28 -11.19
C GLU A 314 -11.08 -17.98 -9.71
N SER A 315 -10.20 -18.77 -9.08
CA SER A 315 -9.82 -18.57 -7.69
C SER A 315 -8.99 -17.29 -7.51
N ARG A 316 -9.60 -16.29 -6.85
CA ARG A 316 -8.87 -15.12 -6.30
C ARG A 316 -7.68 -15.55 -5.43
N THR A 317 -7.81 -16.67 -4.69
CA THR A 317 -6.73 -17.21 -3.85
C THR A 317 -5.52 -17.60 -4.71
N VAL A 318 -5.72 -18.16 -5.91
CA VAL A 318 -4.67 -18.44 -6.91
C VAL A 318 -4.17 -17.15 -7.56
N ASP A 319 -5.05 -16.33 -8.14
CA ASP A 319 -4.69 -15.13 -8.91
C ASP A 319 -3.83 -14.13 -8.11
N TRP A 320 -4.09 -14.00 -6.80
CA TRP A 320 -3.26 -13.22 -5.86
C TRP A 320 -1.78 -13.64 -5.77
N GLY A 321 -1.41 -14.82 -6.28
CA GLY A 321 -0.03 -15.31 -6.40
C GLY A 321 0.68 -14.90 -7.68
N ILE A 322 -0.04 -14.35 -8.66
CA ILE A 322 0.51 -13.88 -9.94
C ILE A 322 1.14 -12.49 -9.72
N TYR A 323 2.21 -12.42 -8.93
CA TYR A 323 2.80 -11.15 -8.49
C TYR A 323 3.17 -10.20 -9.65
N VAL A 324 3.61 -10.74 -10.79
CA VAL A 324 3.97 -9.95 -11.97
C VAL A 324 2.80 -9.12 -12.53
N LYS A 325 1.56 -9.64 -12.45
CA LYS A 325 0.34 -8.92 -12.85
C LYS A 325 0.21 -7.62 -12.06
N TYR A 326 0.33 -7.73 -10.74
CA TYR A 326 0.11 -6.63 -9.82
C TYR A 326 1.28 -5.66 -9.74
N ILE A 327 2.51 -6.15 -9.65
CA ILE A 327 3.71 -5.29 -9.55
C ILE A 327 3.86 -4.40 -10.78
N LYS A 328 3.45 -4.85 -11.98
CA LYS A 328 3.41 -4.00 -13.18
C LYS A 328 2.49 -2.79 -13.02
N LEU A 329 1.29 -2.96 -12.45
CA LEU A 329 0.35 -1.85 -12.22
C LEU A 329 0.94 -0.81 -11.26
N TRP A 330 1.58 -1.26 -10.18
CA TRP A 330 2.25 -0.36 -9.23
C TRP A 330 3.41 0.41 -9.88
N LEU A 331 4.20 -0.24 -10.74
CA LEU A 331 5.33 0.37 -11.46
C LEU A 331 4.92 1.32 -12.60
N GLN A 332 3.65 1.33 -13.02
CA GLN A 332 3.12 2.34 -13.96
C GLN A 332 2.87 3.70 -13.30
N VAL A 333 2.74 3.74 -11.96
CA VAL A 333 2.42 4.96 -11.20
C VAL A 333 3.53 5.38 -10.26
N PHE A 334 4.21 4.42 -9.61
CA PHE A 334 5.34 4.67 -8.71
C PHE A 334 6.66 4.24 -9.37
N PRO A 335 7.71 5.08 -9.33
CA PRO A 335 9.02 4.70 -9.85
C PRO A 335 9.60 3.55 -9.03
N LYS A 336 10.44 2.71 -9.67
CA LYS A 336 11.08 1.54 -9.02
C LYS A 336 11.87 1.91 -7.74
N SER A 337 12.41 3.12 -7.65
CA SER A 337 13.10 3.67 -6.48
C SER A 337 12.18 3.86 -5.25
N GLN A 338 10.87 3.94 -5.44
CA GLN A 338 9.87 4.03 -4.37
C GLN A 338 9.28 2.66 -3.97
N LEU A 339 9.64 1.55 -4.62
CA LEU A 339 9.10 0.23 -4.32
C LEU A 339 10.20 -0.74 -3.86
N HIS A 340 10.27 -0.99 -2.55
CA HIS A 340 11.16 -1.97 -1.96
C HIS A 340 10.50 -3.35 -1.91
N ILE A 341 11.09 -4.32 -2.62
CA ILE A 341 10.59 -5.70 -2.71
C ILE A 341 11.59 -6.63 -2.01
N LEU A 342 11.11 -7.32 -0.97
CA LEU A 342 11.87 -8.32 -0.21
C LEU A 342 11.18 -9.69 -0.29
N GLU A 343 11.95 -10.76 -0.13
CA GLU A 343 11.42 -12.12 -0.21
C GLU A 343 11.40 -12.80 1.17
N SER A 344 10.35 -13.58 1.42
CA SER A 344 10.02 -14.11 2.75
C SER A 344 10.99 -15.16 3.28
N ARG A 345 11.74 -15.88 2.43
CA ARG A 345 12.82 -16.78 2.84
C ARG A 345 14.04 -15.97 3.25
N ASP A 346 14.46 -15.01 2.43
CA ASP A 346 15.56 -14.06 2.75
C ASP A 346 15.28 -13.40 4.12
N PHE A 347 14.06 -12.90 4.34
CA PHE A 347 13.61 -12.27 5.60
C PHE A 347 13.53 -13.22 6.80
N VAL A 348 13.16 -14.49 6.61
CA VAL A 348 13.12 -15.49 7.69
C VAL A 348 14.52 -15.99 8.06
N THR A 349 15.42 -16.08 7.08
CA THR A 349 16.79 -16.58 7.28
C THR A 349 17.73 -15.49 7.83
N ASN A 350 17.62 -14.24 7.35
CA ASN A 350 18.44 -13.12 7.83
C ASN A 350 17.60 -11.83 7.99
N PRO A 351 16.77 -11.74 9.06
CA PRO A 351 15.94 -10.56 9.30
C PRO A 351 16.77 -9.30 9.56
N THR A 352 18.00 -9.42 10.08
CA THR A 352 18.90 -8.29 10.30
C THR A 352 19.22 -7.59 8.99
N LEU A 353 19.65 -8.33 7.97
CA LEU A 353 20.03 -7.76 6.68
C LEU A 353 18.85 -7.12 5.96
N GLU A 354 17.68 -7.76 5.94
CA GLU A 354 16.49 -7.21 5.30
C GLU A 354 15.95 -5.96 6.02
N ILE A 355 16.00 -5.92 7.36
CA ILE A 355 15.61 -4.70 8.10
C ILE A 355 16.62 -3.58 7.88
N GLN A 356 17.93 -3.86 7.81
CA GLN A 356 18.94 -2.84 7.50
C GLN A 356 18.81 -2.28 6.07
N ARG A 357 18.42 -3.11 5.11
CA ARG A 357 18.04 -2.64 3.76
C ARG A 357 16.81 -1.72 3.79
N LEU A 358 15.86 -1.99 4.68
CA LEU A 358 14.69 -1.14 4.90
C LEU A 358 15.02 0.15 5.66
N GLU A 359 15.96 0.14 6.61
CA GLU A 359 16.47 1.36 7.26
C GLU A 359 17.03 2.33 6.21
N TYR A 360 17.92 1.82 5.34
CA TYR A 360 18.46 2.58 4.21
C TYR A 360 17.36 3.06 3.25
N PHE A 361 16.46 2.17 2.81
CA PHE A 361 15.36 2.51 1.90
C PHE A 361 14.43 3.58 2.50
N LEU A 362 14.10 3.50 3.79
CA LEU A 362 13.27 4.49 4.48
C LEU A 362 13.99 5.82 4.70
N GLY A 363 15.33 5.83 4.74
CA GLY A 363 16.14 7.02 5.02
C GLY A 363 16.23 7.31 6.51
N ILE A 364 16.30 6.26 7.34
CA ILE A 364 16.45 6.33 8.79
C ILE A 364 17.83 5.77 9.20
N PRO A 365 18.37 6.13 10.38
CA PRO A 365 19.65 5.60 10.85
C PRO A 365 19.68 4.07 10.87
N ARG A 366 20.86 3.47 10.63
CA ARG A 366 21.05 2.02 10.75
C ARG A 366 21.27 1.67 12.23
N MET A 367 20.24 1.19 12.92
CA MET A 367 20.31 0.89 14.36
C MET A 367 20.06 -0.58 14.67
N ILE A 368 19.24 -1.28 13.89
CA ILE A 368 18.90 -2.69 14.10
C ILE A 368 20.11 -3.57 13.80
N THR A 369 20.41 -4.47 14.72
CA THR A 369 21.53 -5.42 14.65
C THR A 369 21.06 -6.83 14.99
N GLU A 370 21.94 -7.82 14.81
CA GLU A 370 21.68 -9.22 15.19
C GLU A 370 21.28 -9.36 16.67
N LYS A 371 21.75 -8.47 17.55
CA LYS A 371 21.41 -8.45 18.99
C LYS A 371 19.91 -8.20 19.25
N ASN A 372 19.21 -7.57 18.30
CA ASN A 372 17.77 -7.33 18.33
C ASN A 372 16.93 -8.55 17.92
N PHE A 373 17.57 -9.63 17.47
CA PHE A 373 16.89 -10.86 17.04
C PHE A 373 17.30 -12.05 17.91
N TYR A 374 16.33 -12.89 18.26
CA TYR A 374 16.54 -14.13 19.00
C TYR A 374 15.84 -15.28 18.27
N PHE A 375 16.60 -16.25 17.76
CA PHE A 375 16.00 -17.40 17.10
C PHE A 375 15.42 -18.38 18.14
N ASN A 376 14.09 -18.48 18.19
CA ASN A 376 13.42 -19.43 19.07
C ASN A 376 13.32 -20.79 18.37
N LYS A 377 14.20 -21.74 18.76
CA LYS A 377 14.27 -23.09 18.18
C LYS A 377 12.92 -23.83 18.23
N SER A 378 12.20 -23.76 19.35
CA SER A 378 10.91 -24.43 19.53
C SER A 378 9.82 -23.83 18.65
N LYS A 379 9.90 -22.53 18.32
CA LYS A 379 8.97 -21.89 17.38
C LYS A 379 9.41 -22.04 15.91
N GLY A 380 10.70 -22.21 15.65
CA GLY A 380 11.28 -22.22 14.30
C GLY A 380 11.39 -20.83 13.65
N PHE A 381 11.25 -19.74 14.43
CA PHE A 381 11.26 -18.37 13.92
C PHE A 381 11.97 -17.41 14.88
N TYR A 382 12.43 -16.29 14.33
CA TYR A 382 12.97 -15.18 15.11
C TYR A 382 11.89 -14.46 15.95
N CYS A 383 12.28 -14.16 17.19
CA CYS A 383 11.62 -13.22 18.09
C CYS A 383 12.46 -11.94 18.20
N MET A 384 11.84 -10.89 18.71
CA MET A 384 12.41 -9.56 18.83
C MET A 384 13.03 -9.34 20.21
N ARG A 385 14.08 -8.53 20.29
CA ARG A 385 14.57 -7.87 21.50
C ARG A 385 14.54 -6.34 21.23
N PRO A 386 13.37 -5.68 21.43
CA PRO A 386 13.21 -4.26 21.14
C PRO A 386 14.07 -3.39 22.07
N PHE A 387 14.60 -2.26 21.60
CA PHE A 387 15.49 -1.42 22.42
C PHE A 387 14.85 -0.88 23.71
N HIS A 388 13.52 -0.78 23.73
CA HIS A 388 12.75 -0.25 24.86
C HIS A 388 12.31 -1.33 25.87
N LEU A 389 12.56 -2.62 25.59
CA LEU A 389 12.20 -3.73 26.48
C LEU A 389 13.44 -4.52 26.90
N LYS A 390 13.49 -4.92 28.17
CA LYS A 390 14.49 -5.88 28.67
C LYS A 390 14.15 -7.33 28.29
N THR A 391 12.94 -7.57 27.79
CA THR A 391 12.38 -8.90 27.50
C THR A 391 12.37 -9.23 26.00
N ILE A 392 12.40 -10.52 25.68
CA ILE A 392 12.24 -11.02 24.31
C ILE A 392 10.74 -11.10 24.01
N VAL A 393 10.32 -10.57 22.86
CA VAL A 393 8.94 -10.57 22.40
C VAL A 393 8.83 -11.40 21.12
N CYS A 394 8.13 -12.53 21.21
CA CYS A 394 7.79 -13.35 20.06
C CYS A 394 6.45 -12.90 19.44
N LEU A 395 6.30 -13.07 18.12
CA LEU A 395 4.99 -12.95 17.46
C LEU A 395 3.98 -13.94 18.07
N SER A 396 2.68 -13.66 17.93
CA SER A 396 1.62 -14.56 18.45
C SER A 396 1.67 -15.97 17.84
N SER A 397 1.00 -16.92 18.52
CA SER A 397 0.92 -18.34 18.13
C SER A 397 0.43 -18.56 16.70
N GLY A 398 -0.58 -17.79 16.26
CA GLY A 398 -1.11 -17.82 14.89
C GLY A 398 -0.16 -17.31 13.79
N LYS A 399 1.12 -17.04 14.09
CA LYS A 399 2.17 -16.64 13.13
C LYS A 399 3.28 -17.70 13.11
N GLY A 400 3.52 -18.27 11.93
CA GLY A 400 4.47 -19.37 11.74
C GLY A 400 3.88 -20.77 11.96
N MET A 401 2.55 -20.93 11.88
CA MET A 401 1.92 -22.24 12.03
C MET A 401 2.40 -23.20 10.93
N PRO A 402 2.69 -24.48 11.26
CA PRO A 402 2.99 -25.48 10.25
C PRO A 402 1.78 -25.66 9.32
N HIS A 403 2.04 -25.81 8.03
CA HIS A 403 0.99 -26.19 7.08
C HIS A 403 0.82 -27.72 7.09
N PRO A 404 -0.40 -28.27 6.98
CA PRO A 404 -0.62 -29.68 6.66
C PRO A 404 0.12 -30.06 5.37
N LYS A 405 0.40 -31.36 5.21
CA LYS A 405 0.89 -31.90 3.95
C LYS A 405 -0.25 -31.84 2.93
N ILE A 406 -0.09 -31.02 1.90
CA ILE A 406 -0.95 -31.02 0.71
C ILE A 406 -0.55 -32.19 -0.20
N ASN A 407 -1.47 -32.69 -1.01
CA ASN A 407 -1.16 -33.74 -1.99
C ASN A 407 -0.02 -33.30 -2.94
N PRO A 408 1.10 -34.05 -3.04
CA PRO A 408 2.24 -33.67 -3.88
C PRO A 408 1.91 -33.47 -5.37
N ILE A 409 0.89 -34.17 -5.88
CA ILE A 409 0.42 -34.00 -7.27
C ILE A 409 -0.17 -32.60 -7.45
N LEU A 410 -0.97 -32.13 -6.49
CA LEU A 410 -1.61 -30.82 -6.52
C LEU A 410 -0.59 -29.69 -6.25
N GLU A 411 0.38 -29.93 -5.36
CA GLU A 411 1.51 -29.02 -5.16
C GLU A 411 2.31 -28.85 -6.47
N ASN A 412 2.61 -29.94 -7.20
CA ASN A 412 3.30 -29.87 -8.48
C ASN A 412 2.46 -29.20 -9.59
N LEU A 413 1.14 -29.39 -9.61
CA LEU A 413 0.23 -28.66 -10.52
C LEU A 413 0.31 -27.15 -10.28
N LEU A 414 0.35 -26.70 -9.01
CA LEU A 414 0.54 -25.29 -8.66
C LEU A 414 1.91 -24.76 -9.11
N TYR A 415 3.01 -25.48 -8.90
CA TYR A 415 4.33 -25.04 -9.39
C TYR A 415 4.39 -24.99 -10.93
N LYS A 416 3.73 -25.92 -11.64
CA LYS A 416 3.62 -25.89 -13.11
C LYS A 416 2.82 -24.67 -13.57
N TYR A 417 1.71 -24.35 -12.89
CA TYR A 417 0.86 -23.19 -13.17
C TYR A 417 1.58 -21.86 -12.96
N TYR A 418 2.22 -21.65 -11.80
CA TYR A 418 2.89 -20.37 -11.50
C TYR A 418 4.19 -20.17 -12.27
N ARG A 419 4.82 -21.22 -12.83
CA ARG A 419 6.11 -21.13 -13.53
C ARG A 419 6.20 -19.97 -14.55
N PRO A 420 5.35 -19.85 -15.59
CA PRO A 420 5.44 -18.74 -16.54
C PRO A 420 5.30 -17.37 -15.90
N HIS A 421 4.45 -17.23 -14.87
CA HIS A 421 4.26 -15.99 -14.13
C HIS A 421 5.48 -15.63 -13.27
N ASN A 422 6.14 -16.63 -12.68
CA ASN A 422 7.37 -16.47 -11.91
C ASN A 422 8.55 -16.08 -12.82
N GLU A 423 8.69 -16.69 -13.99
CA GLU A 423 9.72 -16.31 -14.97
C GLU A 423 9.56 -14.83 -15.39
N ALA A 424 8.34 -14.41 -15.72
CA ALA A 424 8.05 -13.01 -16.06
C ALA A 424 8.28 -12.05 -14.87
N LEU A 425 8.05 -12.50 -13.62
CA LEU A 425 8.41 -11.74 -12.42
C LEU A 425 9.93 -11.58 -12.29
N PHE A 426 10.69 -12.66 -12.45
CA PHE A 426 12.14 -12.63 -12.26
C PHE A 426 12.82 -11.72 -13.28
N GLN A 427 12.33 -11.72 -14.53
CA GLN A 427 12.74 -10.77 -15.57
C GLN A 427 12.44 -9.32 -15.18
N LEU A 428 11.21 -9.02 -14.71
CA LEU A 428 10.81 -7.68 -14.27
C LEU A 428 11.65 -7.15 -13.09
N LEU A 429 12.00 -8.04 -12.16
CA LEU A 429 12.77 -7.67 -10.97
C LEU A 429 14.28 -7.56 -11.25
N GLY A 430 14.82 -8.36 -12.18
CA GLY A 430 16.25 -8.59 -12.34
C GLY A 430 16.83 -9.54 -11.28
N LYS A 431 15.99 -10.28 -10.56
CA LYS A 431 16.37 -11.26 -9.52
C LYS A 431 15.50 -12.51 -9.67
N ARG A 432 16.14 -13.69 -9.73
CA ARG A 432 15.48 -15.00 -9.65
C ARG A 432 15.36 -15.43 -8.19
N TYR A 433 14.25 -16.09 -7.86
CA TYR A 433 14.07 -16.79 -6.58
C TYR A 433 13.98 -18.30 -6.80
N ASP A 434 14.48 -19.07 -5.85
CA ASP A 434 14.37 -20.52 -5.82
C ASP A 434 12.97 -20.95 -5.33
N TRP A 435 11.97 -20.81 -6.20
CA TRP A 435 10.58 -21.21 -5.96
C TRP A 435 10.26 -22.49 -6.73
N THR A 436 10.67 -23.61 -6.16
CA THR A 436 10.58 -24.96 -6.75
C THR A 436 9.96 -25.95 -5.74
N PRO A 437 9.35 -27.05 -6.21
CA PRO A 437 8.95 -28.13 -5.32
C PRO A 437 10.16 -28.63 -4.54
N LYS A 438 10.07 -28.66 -3.21
CA LYS A 438 11.12 -29.26 -2.39
C LYS A 438 10.99 -30.77 -2.47
N THR A 439 12.00 -31.44 -3.02
CA THR A 439 12.27 -32.85 -2.73
C THR A 439 12.43 -32.98 -1.22
N ARG A 440 11.52 -33.72 -0.57
CA ARG A 440 11.55 -34.00 0.87
C ARG A 440 12.16 -35.37 1.12
#